data_AF-A0A091IDV5-F1
#
_entry.id   AF-A0A091IDV5-F1
#
_cell.length_a   1.000
_cell.length_b   1.000
_cell.length_c   1.000
_cell.angle_alpha   90.00
_cell.angle_beta   90.00
_cell.angle_gamma   90.00
#
_symmetry.space_group_name_H-M   'P 1'
#
loop_
_entity.id
_entity.type
_entity.pdbx_description
1 polymer ?
#
loop_
_entity_poly.entity_id
_entity_poly.type
_entity_poly.pdbx_seq_one_letter_code
_entity_poly.pdbx_strand_id
1 'polypeptide(L)'
;MEQEEGTREILLPNWKGSGSHGITIDQTDDGVFVKRVQRNSPAARMGVVREGDQILSATVYFDNLQSGEVSQLLNSMGHHTVGLRLQRKGDKTPNP
;
A
#
# COMPACT_ATOMS: atom_id res chain seq x y z
N MET A 1 6.60 -6.38 -21.25
CA MET A 1 5.68 -5.62 -20.40
C MET A 1 4.40 -6.42 -20.35
N GLU A 2 4.42 -7.47 -19.54
CA GLU A 2 3.22 -8.23 -19.23
C GLU A 2 2.41 -7.30 -18.34
N GLN A 3 1.28 -6.83 -18.85
CA GLN A 3 0.30 -6.17 -17.99
C GLN A 3 0.04 -7.15 -16.84
N GLU A 4 0.12 -6.67 -15.60
CA GLU A 4 -0.45 -7.34 -14.44
C GLU A 4 -1.97 -7.43 -14.65
N GLU A 5 -2.42 -8.29 -15.57
CA GLU A 5 -3.83 -8.46 -15.93
C GLU A 5 -4.55 -9.11 -14.74
N GLY A 6 -4.89 -8.30 -13.72
CA GLY A 6 -5.69 -8.70 -12.57
C GLY A 6 -5.38 -8.01 -11.25
N THR A 7 -4.25 -7.32 -11.11
CA THR A 7 -3.93 -6.58 -9.88
C THR A 7 -4.71 -5.28 -9.84
N ARG A 8 -5.10 -4.87 -8.64
CA ARG A 8 -5.90 -3.67 -8.38
C ARG A 8 -5.19 -2.87 -7.31
N GLU A 9 -5.02 -1.58 -7.55
CA GLU A 9 -4.44 -0.66 -6.59
C GLU A 9 -5.51 0.17 -5.89
N ILE A 10 -5.30 0.45 -4.61
CA ILE A 10 -6.14 1.34 -3.81
C ILE A 10 -5.25 2.29 -3.01
N LEU A 11 -5.56 3.58 -3.05
CA LEU A 11 -4.89 4.59 -2.24
C LEU A 11 -5.73 4.88 -0.99
N LEU A 12 -5.19 4.58 0.18
CA LEU A 12 -5.83 4.77 1.48
C LEU A 12 -5.07 5.80 2.31
N PRO A 13 -5.43 7.10 2.22
CA PRO A 13 -4.70 8.16 2.91
C PRO A 13 -4.82 8.04 4.43
N ASN A 14 -3.83 8.54 5.17
CA ASN A 14 -3.81 8.49 6.65
C ASN A 14 -3.92 7.07 7.21
N TRP A 15 -3.33 6.08 6.53
CA TRP A 15 -3.28 4.69 7.00
C TRP A 15 -2.64 4.58 8.39
N LYS A 16 -3.36 3.98 9.34
CA LYS A 16 -2.88 3.66 10.70
C LYS A 16 -2.99 2.17 11.01
N GLY A 17 -2.87 1.33 9.97
CA GLY A 17 -3.15 -0.11 10.02
C GLY A 17 -4.49 -0.47 9.36
N SER A 18 -4.68 -1.75 9.06
CA SER A 18 -5.82 -2.26 8.27
C SER A 18 -7.18 -1.90 8.86
N GLY A 19 -7.30 -1.94 10.18
CA GLY A 19 -8.52 -1.54 10.89
C GLY A 19 -8.94 -0.09 10.65
N SER A 20 -8.00 0.83 10.38
CA SER A 20 -8.31 2.26 10.18
C SER A 20 -9.20 2.53 8.96
N HIS A 21 -9.17 1.63 7.97
CA HIS A 21 -9.96 1.73 6.74
C HIS A 21 -11.04 0.63 6.65
N GLY A 22 -11.28 -0.08 7.76
CA GLY A 22 -12.26 -1.17 7.85
C GLY A 22 -11.85 -2.42 7.08
N ILE A 23 -10.54 -2.66 6.92
CA ILE A 23 -10.01 -3.89 6.33
C ILE A 23 -9.53 -4.79 7.48
N THR A 24 -9.89 -6.07 7.45
CA THR A 24 -9.25 -7.09 8.27
C THR A 24 -8.36 -7.94 7.38
N ILE A 25 -7.13 -8.19 7.80
CA ILE A 25 -6.14 -8.96 7.06
C ILE A 25 -5.98 -10.33 7.74
N ASP A 26 -5.85 -11.38 6.95
CA ASP A 26 -5.42 -12.71 7.37
C ASP A 26 -4.00 -13.00 6.86
N GLN A 27 -3.22 -13.73 7.64
CA GLN A 27 -1.89 -14.19 7.25
C GLN A 27 -1.87 -15.71 7.24
N THR A 28 -1.39 -16.28 6.14
CA THR A 28 -1.30 -17.72 5.91
C THR A 28 0.07 -18.05 5.31
N ASP A 29 0.40 -19.33 5.20
CA ASP A 29 1.64 -19.77 4.55
C ASP A 29 1.71 -19.36 3.08
N ASP A 30 0.57 -19.19 2.41
CA ASP A 30 0.46 -18.77 1.01
C ASP A 30 0.47 -17.23 0.82
N GLY A 31 0.50 -16.47 1.93
CA GLY A 31 0.62 -15.01 1.92
C GLY A 31 -0.41 -14.27 2.75
N VAL A 32 -0.61 -13.00 2.38
CA VAL A 32 -1.42 -12.02 3.12
C VAL A 32 -2.69 -11.70 2.35
N PHE A 33 -3.86 -11.87 2.98
CA PHE A 33 -5.15 -11.78 2.32
C PHE A 33 -6.11 -10.84 3.04
N VAL A 34 -7.04 -10.25 2.29
CA VAL A 34 -8.16 -9.50 2.84
C VAL A 34 -9.19 -10.48 3.36
N LYS A 35 -9.29 -10.59 4.69
CA LYS A 35 -10.27 -11.44 5.38
C LYS A 35 -11.68 -10.88 5.30
N ARG A 36 -11.81 -9.57 5.52
CA ARG A 36 -13.11 -8.89 5.63
C ARG A 36 -13.01 -7.43 5.24
N VAL A 37 -14.05 -6.92 4.59
CA VAL A 37 -14.25 -5.48 4.37
C VAL A 37 -15.49 -5.01 5.14
N GLN A 38 -15.30 -4.13 6.13
CA GLN A 38 -16.39 -3.62 6.95
C GLN A 38 -17.36 -2.77 6.11
N ARG A 39 -18.66 -3.06 6.21
CA ARG A 39 -19.70 -2.31 5.51
C ARG A 39 -19.61 -0.81 5.84
N ASN A 40 -19.77 0.04 4.82
CA ASN A 40 -19.71 1.50 4.89
C ASN A 40 -18.35 2.09 5.32
N SER A 41 -17.28 1.28 5.43
CA SER A 41 -15.92 1.76 5.67
C SER A 41 -15.37 2.52 4.46
N PRO A 42 -14.27 3.29 4.62
CA PRO A 42 -13.59 3.92 3.49
C PRO A 42 -13.25 2.93 2.37
N ALA A 43 -12.69 1.76 2.71
CA ALA A 43 -12.35 0.73 1.72
C ALA A 43 -13.60 0.17 1.01
N ALA A 44 -14.70 -0.06 1.74
CA ALA A 44 -15.95 -0.54 1.15
C ALA A 44 -16.55 0.46 0.15
N ARG A 45 -16.47 1.77 0.47
CA ARG A 45 -17.01 2.83 -0.39
C ARG A 45 -16.25 2.98 -1.70
N MET A 46 -14.97 2.65 -1.72
CA MET A 46 -14.17 2.67 -2.94
C MET A 46 -14.51 1.49 -3.87
N GLY A 47 -15.01 0.37 -3.33
CA GLY A 47 -15.47 -0.78 -4.13
C GLY A 47 -14.37 -1.58 -4.84
N VAL A 48 -13.10 -1.22 -4.63
CA VAL A 48 -11.93 -1.86 -5.25
C VAL A 48 -11.50 -3.12 -4.49
N VAL A 49 -11.48 -3.04 -3.16
CA VAL A 49 -11.02 -4.11 -2.26
C VAL A 49 -12.18 -5.07 -1.94
N ARG A 50 -11.91 -6.37 -2.02
CA ARG A 50 -12.87 -7.45 -1.76
C ARG A 50 -12.27 -8.50 -0.84
N GLU A 51 -13.15 -9.25 -0.18
CA GLU A 51 -12.74 -10.42 0.60
C GLU A 51 -12.10 -11.46 -0.31
N GLY A 52 -11.01 -12.06 0.15
CA GLY A 52 -10.19 -12.99 -0.62
C GLY A 52 -9.10 -12.34 -1.48
N ASP A 53 -9.06 -11.01 -1.61
CA ASP A 53 -7.98 -10.34 -2.34
C ASP A 53 -6.63 -10.58 -1.65
N GLN A 54 -5.62 -11.05 -2.40
CA GLN A 54 -4.25 -11.15 -1.92
C GLN A 54 -3.55 -9.80 -2.00
N ILE A 55 -2.83 -9.44 -0.94
CA ILE A 55 -2.00 -8.23 -0.88
C ILE A 55 -0.59 -8.62 -1.34
N LEU A 56 -0.25 -8.26 -2.58
CA LEU A 56 1.03 -8.61 -3.20
C LEU A 56 2.13 -7.58 -2.94
N SER A 57 1.76 -6.30 -2.87
CA SER A 57 2.70 -5.20 -2.68
C SER A 57 2.02 -4.02 -1.98
N ALA A 58 2.83 -3.10 -1.46
CA ALA A 58 2.36 -1.83 -0.92
C ALA A 58 3.34 -0.71 -1.28
N THR A 59 2.81 0.41 -1.76
CA THR A 59 3.59 1.63 -1.98
C THR A 59 3.47 2.53 -0.75
N VAL A 60 4.61 2.91 -0.17
CA VAL A 60 4.64 3.89 0.92
C VAL A 60 4.94 5.27 0.35
N TYR A 61 4.03 6.21 0.57
CA TYR A 61 4.19 7.61 0.20
C TYR A 61 4.81 8.40 1.36
N PHE A 62 5.81 9.24 1.07
CA PHE A 62 6.59 9.96 2.08
C PHE A 62 6.09 11.39 2.33
N ASP A 63 4.99 11.82 1.69
CA ASP A 63 4.49 13.21 1.76
C ASP A 63 4.20 13.69 3.19
N ASN A 64 3.83 12.77 4.08
CA ASN A 64 3.48 13.07 5.48
C ASN A 64 4.52 12.55 6.49
N LEU A 65 5.69 12.06 6.04
CA LEU A 65 6.72 11.52 6.91
C LEU A 65 7.89 12.49 7.03
N GLN A 66 8.42 12.63 8.24
CA GLN A 66 9.68 13.35 8.44
C GLN A 66 10.85 12.54 7.86
N SER A 67 11.90 13.21 7.42
CA SER A 67 13.07 12.55 6.80
C SER A 67 13.72 11.48 7.69
N GLY A 68 13.72 11.69 9.02
CA GLY A 68 14.17 10.71 10.00
C GLY A 68 13.31 9.43 10.02
N GLU A 69 11.98 9.59 9.96
CA GLU A 69 11.03 8.47 9.92
C GLU A 69 11.18 7.67 8.63
N VAL A 70 11.38 8.35 7.49
CA VAL A 70 11.64 7.69 6.20
C VAL A 70 12.91 6.84 6.27
N SER A 71 13.99 7.38 6.84
CA SER A 71 15.26 6.65 6.96
C SER A 71 15.12 5.42 7.86
N GLN A 72 14.42 5.55 8.98
CA GLN A 72 14.15 4.43 9.88
C GLN A 72 13.28 3.35 9.22
N LEU A 73 12.24 3.75 8.49
CA LEU A 73 11.39 2.82 7.75
C LEU A 73 12.21 2.04 6.71
N LEU A 74 12.99 2.72 5.88
CA LEU A 74 13.83 2.06 4.87
C LEU A 74 14.83 1.09 5.51
N ASN A 75 15.43 1.43 6.65
CA ASN A 75 16.35 0.56 7.37
C ASN A 75 15.66 -0.69 7.97
N SER A 76 14.35 -0.63 8.24
CA SER A 76 13.57 -1.76 8.77
C SER A 76 13.14 -2.78 7.71
N MET A 77 13.27 -2.46 6.42
CA MET A 77 12.81 -3.34 5.32
C MET A 77 13.68 -4.59 5.10
N GLY A 78 14.82 -4.70 5.80
CA GLY A 78 15.66 -5.90 5.78
C GLY A 78 16.26 -6.20 4.40
N HIS A 79 16.23 -7.47 3.99
CA HIS A 79 16.81 -7.97 2.72
C HIS A 79 15.79 -8.08 1.56
N HIS A 80 14.60 -7.49 1.70
CA HIS A 80 13.57 -7.58 0.66
C HIS A 80 13.85 -6.64 -0.52
N THR A 81 13.31 -6.96 -1.68
CA THR A 81 13.38 -6.08 -2.86
C THR A 81 12.48 -4.87 -2.62
N VAL A 82 13.02 -3.66 -2.79
CA VAL A 82 12.28 -2.40 -2.64
C VAL A 82 12.30 -1.62 -3.96
N GLY A 83 11.12 -1.23 -4.44
CA GLY A 83 10.98 -0.27 -5.54
C GLY A 83 11.04 1.17 -5.01
N LEU A 84 12.07 1.93 -5.39
CA LEU A 84 12.20 3.35 -5.01
C LEU A 84 11.85 4.25 -6.19
N ARG A 85 10.98 5.24 -5.95
CA ARG A 85 10.70 6.33 -6.91
C ARG A 85 11.61 7.51 -6.58
N LEU A 86 12.53 7.83 -7.48
CA LEU A 86 13.51 8.91 -7.29
C LEU A 86 13.15 10.13 -8.14
N GLN A 87 13.35 11.33 -7.60
CA GLN A 87 13.24 12.59 -8.33
C GLN A 87 14.53 13.39 -8.13
N ARG A 88 15.17 13.83 -9.22
CA ARG A 88 16.29 14.77 -9.12
C ARG A 88 15.74 16.18 -8.98
N LYS A 89 16.39 17.00 -8.15
CA LYS A 89 16.07 18.43 -8.02
C LYS A 89 16.18 19.10 -9.40
N GLY A 90 15.05 19.57 -9.95
CA GLY A 90 14.94 20.17 -11.27
C GLY A 90 14.18 19.34 -12.30
N ASP A 91 13.99 18.05 -12.07
CA ASP A 91 13.09 17.23 -12.87
C ASP A 91 11.66 17.60 -12.49
N LYS A 92 10.88 18.14 -13.44
CA LYS A 92 9.45 18.41 -13.20
C LYS A 92 8.78 17.09 -12.80
N THR A 93 8.09 17.07 -11.65
CA THR A 93 7.15 15.99 -11.35
C THR A 93 6.15 15.92 -12.50
N PRO A 94 5.95 14.77 -13.17
CA PRO A 94 4.73 14.57 -13.93
C PRO A 94 3.59 14.70 -12.91
N ASN A 95 2.68 15.65 -13.14
CA ASN A 95 1.46 15.72 -12.35
C ASN A 95 0.72 14.39 -12.46
N PRO A 96 0.10 13.91 -11.37
CA PRO A 96 -0.76 12.72 -11.41
C PRO A 96 -1.96 12.92 -12.35
#